data_AF-A0A538NU90-F1
#
_entry.id   AF-A0A538NU90-F1
#
_cell.length_a   1.000
_cell.length_b   1.000
_cell.length_c   1.000
_cell.angle_alpha   90.00
_cell.angle_beta   90.00
_cell.angle_gamma   90.00
#
_symmetry.space_group_name_H-M   'P 1'
#
loop_
_entity.id
_entity.type
_entity.pdbx_description
1 polymer ?
#
loop_
_entity_poly.entity_id
_entity_poly.type
_entity_poly.pdbx_seq_one_letter_code
_entity_poly.pdbx_strand_id
1 'polypeptide(L)' 'MEAMDGVSAEVTRIFAAKEQRRQDLARLPFPEKVRAVMQLQEMAATILRARGKAVQPWGIAGHDEKVGAASPP' A
#
# COMPACT_ATOMS: atom_id res chain seq x y z
N MET A 1 -15.33 -24.75 -25.39
CA MET A 1 -15.41 -23.29 -25.58
C MET A 1 -15.90 -22.60 -24.31
N GLU A 2 -16.86 -23.19 -23.58
CA GLU A 2 -17.37 -22.80 -22.25
C GLU A 2 -16.35 -22.31 -21.19
N ALA A 3 -15.19 -22.97 -21.05
CA ALA A 3 -14.21 -22.61 -20.01
C ALA A 3 -13.59 -21.21 -20.21
N MET A 4 -13.50 -20.74 -21.46
CA MET A 4 -12.92 -19.44 -21.78
C MET A 4 -13.87 -18.29 -21.41
N ASP A 5 -15.18 -18.52 -21.54
CA ASP A 5 -16.23 -17.56 -21.15
C ASP A 5 -16.32 -17.42 -19.63
N GLY A 6 -16.14 -18.51 -18.88
CA GLY A 6 -16.06 -18.48 -17.42
C GLY A 6 -14.87 -17.65 -16.90
N VAL A 7 -13.70 -17.79 -17.53
CA VAL A 7 -12.51 -16.98 -17.21
C VAL A 7 -12.76 -15.50 -17.52
N SER A 8 -13.43 -15.20 -18.64
CA SER A 8 -13.80 -13.83 -19.00
C SER A 8 -14.74 -13.18 -17.97
N ALA A 9 -15.72 -13.93 -17.48
CA ALA A 9 -16.65 -13.47 -16.43
C ALA A 9 -15.95 -13.24 -15.08
N GLU A 10 -15.02 -14.11 -14.68
CA GLU A 10 -14.23 -13.92 -13.47
C GLU A 10 -13.32 -12.69 -13.54
N VAL A 11 -12.61 -12.52 -14.65
CA VAL A 11 -11.76 -11.35 -14.88
C VAL A 11 -12.58 -10.06 -14.83
N THR A 12 -13.76 -10.05 -15.44
CA THR A 12 -14.69 -8.91 -15.39
C THR A 12 -15.12 -8.57 -13.96
N ARG A 13 -15.45 -9.59 -13.15
CA ARG A 13 -15.79 -9.40 -11.72
C ARG A 13 -14.62 -8.80 -10.93
N ILE A 14 -13.40 -9.27 -11.18
CA ILE A 14 -12.19 -8.74 -10.53
C ILE A 14 -11.99 -7.27 -10.91
N PHE A 15 -12.16 -6.90 -12.18
CA PHE A 15 -12.03 -5.52 -12.62
C PHE A 15 -13.10 -4.61 -12.00
N ALA A 16 -14.36 -5.06 -11.95
CA ALA A 16 -15.45 -4.33 -11.31
C ALA A 16 -15.18 -4.10 -9.81
N ALA A 17 -14.74 -5.13 -9.08
CA ALA A 17 -14.37 -5.00 -7.67
C ALA A 17 -13.20 -4.03 -7.44
N LYS A 18 -12.19 -4.06 -8.34
CA LYS A 18 -11.07 -3.11 -8.30
C LYS A 18 -11.52 -1.67 -8.56
N GLU A 19 -12.46 -1.48 -9.47
CA GLU A 19 -13.00 -0.16 -9.78
C GLU A 19 -13.82 0.38 -8.60
N GLN A 20 -14.70 -0.43 -8.01
CA GLN A 20 -15.45 -0.03 -6.82
C GLN A 20 -14.50 0.40 -5.68
N ARG A 21 -13.47 -0.41 -5.41
CA ARG A 21 -12.46 -0.06 -4.41
C ARG A 21 -11.75 1.27 -4.70
N ARG A 22 -11.44 1.57 -5.97
CA ARG A 22 -10.86 2.87 -6.35
C ARG A 22 -11.80 4.03 -6.04
N GLN A 23 -13.09 3.87 -6.34
CA GLN A 23 -14.09 4.90 -6.04
C GLN A 23 -14.25 5.12 -4.54
N ASP A 24 -14.26 4.06 -3.75
CA ASP A 24 -14.34 4.16 -2.29
C ASP A 24 -13.11 4.87 -1.70
N LEU A 25 -11.91 4.50 -2.15
CA LEU A 25 -10.66 5.17 -1.75
C LEU A 25 -10.62 6.63 -2.19
N ALA A 26 -11.14 6.95 -3.37
CA ALA A 26 -11.20 8.32 -3.88
C ALA A 26 -12.12 9.21 -3.03
N ARG A 27 -13.15 8.64 -2.39
CA ARG A 27 -14.08 9.36 -1.50
C ARG A 27 -13.51 9.61 -0.11
N LEU A 28 -12.42 8.94 0.28
CA LEU A 28 -11.84 9.12 1.61
C LEU A 28 -11.32 10.56 1.81
N PRO A 29 -11.42 11.10 3.05
CA PRO A 29 -10.73 12.33 3.43
C PRO A 29 -9.23 12.25 3.20
N PHE A 30 -8.59 13.39 2.95
CA PHE A 30 -7.15 13.47 2.69
C PHE A 30 -6.28 12.76 3.75
N PRO A 31 -6.52 12.91 5.08
CA PRO A 31 -5.72 12.21 6.09
C PRO A 31 -5.76 10.68 5.94
N GLU A 32 -6.93 10.12 5.64
CA GLU A 32 -7.11 8.67 5.50
C GLU A 32 -6.43 8.13 4.23
N LYS A 33 -6.43 8.93 3.15
CA LYS A 33 -5.66 8.60 1.94
C LYS A 33 -4.15 8.53 2.24
N VAL A 34 -3.64 9.48 3.03
CA VAL A 34 -2.22 9.49 3.43
C VAL A 34 -1.88 8.26 4.29
N ARG A 35 -2.73 7.90 5.26
CA ARG A 35 -2.54 6.68 6.07
C ARG A 35 -2.47 5.42 5.21
N ALA A 36 -3.38 5.28 4.25
CA ALA A 36 -3.40 4.13 3.34
C ALA A 36 -2.10 4.03 2.51
N VAL A 37 -1.57 5.16 2.03
CA VAL A 37 -0.29 5.20 1.32
C VAL A 37 0.87 4.79 2.22
N MET A 38 0.90 5.26 3.47
CA MET A 38 1.96 4.89 4.42
C MET A 38 1.96 3.38 4.71
N GLN A 39 0.80 2.78 4.95
CA GLN A 39 0.69 1.33 5.14
C GLN A 39 1.22 0.55 3.93
N LEU A 40 0.89 1.00 2.71
CA LEU A 40 1.42 0.39 1.48
C LEU A 40 2.95 0.52 1.40
N GLN A 41 3.51 1.65 1.81
CA GLN A 41 4.96 1.85 1.84
C GLN A 41 5.65 0.95 2.86
N GLU A 42 5.07 0.71 4.04
CA GLU A 42 5.60 -0.21 5.04
C GLU A 42 5.66 -1.65 4.53
N MET A 43 4.56 -2.10 3.91
CA MET A 43 4.50 -3.42 3.28
C MET A 43 5.56 -3.55 2.18
N ALA A 44 5.66 -2.54 1.31
CA ALA A 44 6.65 -2.52 0.23
C ALA A 44 8.08 -2.48 0.76
N ALA A 45 8.36 -1.69 1.80
CA ALA A 45 9.67 -1.59 2.42
C ALA A 45 10.12 -2.93 2.98
N THR A 46 9.20 -3.73 3.55
CA THR A 46 9.52 -5.07 4.04
C THR A 46 10.05 -5.97 2.92
N ILE A 47 9.37 -5.97 1.77
CA ILE A 47 9.78 -6.75 0.59
C ILE A 47 11.11 -6.23 0.03
N LEU A 48 11.32 -4.92 -0.01
CA LEU A 48 12.53 -4.31 -0.56
C LEU A 48 13.75 -4.52 0.35
N ARG A 49 13.57 -4.45 1.67
CA ARG A 49 14.61 -4.76 2.66
C ARG A 49 15.04 -6.21 2.59
N ALA A 50 14.10 -7.14 2.43
CA ALA A 50 14.41 -8.55 2.20
C ALA A 50 15.27 -8.78 0.94
N ARG A 51 15.22 -7.85 -0.02
CA ARG A 51 16.05 -7.84 -1.24
C ARG A 51 17.36 -7.06 -1.09
N GLY A 52 17.75 -6.71 0.13
CA GLY A 52 18.99 -5.98 0.43
C GLY A 52 18.94 -4.48 0.11
N LYS A 53 17.77 -3.91 -0.18
CA LYS A 53 17.64 -2.46 -0.43
C LYS A 53 17.40 -1.72 0.89
N ALA A 54 18.20 -0.68 1.14
CA ALA A 54 17.93 0.26 2.22
C ALA A 54 16.76 1.17 1.84
N VAL A 55 15.59 0.93 2.44
CA VAL A 55 14.36 1.71 2.18
C VAL A 55 13.75 2.13 3.52
N GLN A 56 13.38 3.40 3.63
CA GLN A 56 12.64 3.96 4.75
C GLN A 56 11.25 4.44 4.28
N PRO A 57 10.15 3.91 4.84
CA PRO A 57 8.82 4.47 4.65
C PRO A 57 8.76 5.93 5.08
N TRP A 58 7.80 6.70 4.55
CA TRP A 58 7.58 8.06 5.03
C TRP A 58 7.15 8.06 6.49
N GLY A 59 7.75 8.93 7.30
CA GLY A 59 7.28 9.25 8.64
C GLY A 59 6.45 10.54 8.62
N ILE A 60 5.40 10.61 9.42
CA ILE A 60 4.74 11.90 9.69
C ILE A 60 5.64 12.62 10.69
N ALA A 61 6.36 13.63 10.24
CA ALA A 61 7.08 14.56 11.12
C ALA A 61 6.02 15.30 11.96
N GLY A 62 5.72 14.77 13.15
CA GLY A 62 4.66 15.31 14.01
C GLY A 62 4.15 14.40 15.13
N HIS A 63 4.62 13.15 15.28
CA HIS A 63 4.23 12.33 16.44
C HIS A 63 5.38 11.69 17.22
N ASP A 64 6.61 11.67 16.71
CA ASP A 64 7.75 11.16 17.49
C ASP A 64 8.99 12.03 17.26
N GLU A 65 8.98 13.22 17.87
CA GLU A 65 10.21 13.77 18.40
C GLU A 65 10.61 12.93 19.63
N LYS A 66 11.15 11.73 19.41
CA LYS A 66 12.09 11.12 20.35
C LYS A 66 13.23 10.43 19.61
N VAL A 67 14.22 11.29 19.32
CA VAL A 67 15.65 11.11 19.57
C VAL A 67 16.25 9.80 19.04
N GLY A 68 17.00 9.96 17.94
CA GLY A 68 18.10 9.07 17.63
C GLY A 68 19.08 9.03 18.81
N ALA A 69 19.18 7.87 19.44
CA ALA A 69 20.29 7.51 20.31
C ALA A 69 20.65 6.06 20.00
N ALA A 70 21.67 5.90 19.16
CA ALA A 70 22.70 4.85 19.21
C ALA A 70 23.25 4.64 17.79
N SER A 71 24.35 5.32 17.49
CA SER A 71 25.32 4.85 16.50
C SER A 71 26.37 4.04 17.26
N PRO A 72 26.74 2.83 16.81
CA PRO A 72 27.98 2.19 17.26
C PRO A 72 28.83 1.65 16.10
N PRO A 73 30.07 1.21 16.38
CA PRO A 73 31.14 1.87 17.13
C PRO A 73 32.09 2.68 16.22
#